data_AF-A0A7S1YPW9-F1
#
_entry.id   AF-A0A7S1YPW9-F1
#
_cell.length_a   1.000
_cell.length_b   1.000
_cell.length_c   1.000
_cell.angle_alpha   90.00
_cell.angle_beta   90.00
_cell.angle_gamma   90.00
#
_symmetry.space_group_name_H-M   'P 1'
#
loop_
_entity.id
_entity.type
_entity.pdbx_description
1 polymer ?
#
loop_
_entity_poly.entity_id
_entity_poly.type
_entity_poly.pdbx_seq_one_letter_code
_entity_poly.pdbx_strand_id
1 'polypeptide(L)'
;PSTEPSPMPSAMPSSMPSSEPTSEPSSMPSSTDCTICDDERTPWMKDNGKYCTNPFFTNNFCNKKQYWKNNKFCRRSCYDAGYGYAGDVCCDQPSSEPSSMPSSTDCTICDD
;
A
#
# COMPACT_ATOMS: atom_id res chain seq x y z
N PRO A 1 -21.08 3.74 -64.49
CA PRO A 1 -20.30 4.06 -63.27
C PRO A 1 -20.55 5.50 -62.79
N SER A 2 -21.27 5.65 -61.67
CA SER A 2 -21.14 6.74 -60.69
C SER A 2 -22.17 6.50 -59.60
N THR A 3 -21.73 5.91 -58.51
CA THR A 3 -22.45 5.68 -57.27
C THR A 3 -21.88 6.65 -56.23
N GLU A 4 -22.66 7.66 -55.81
CA GLU A 4 -22.61 8.34 -54.50
C GLU A 4 -23.73 9.43 -54.47
N PRO A 5 -24.29 9.90 -53.31
CA PRO A 5 -23.61 9.93 -52.02
C PRO A 5 -24.35 9.70 -50.68
N SER A 6 -23.49 9.39 -49.68
CA SER A 6 -23.43 9.75 -48.25
C SER A 6 -24.61 9.55 -47.26
N PRO A 7 -24.35 8.96 -46.07
CA PRO A 7 -25.30 8.85 -44.96
C PRO A 7 -25.14 9.96 -43.89
N MET A 8 -26.25 10.60 -43.46
CA MET A 8 -26.49 11.25 -42.13
C MET A 8 -27.87 11.96 -42.14
N PRO A 9 -28.50 12.38 -41.01
CA PRO A 9 -27.95 12.66 -39.67
C PRO A 9 -28.71 12.07 -38.46
N SER A 10 -28.10 12.27 -37.29
CA SER A 10 -28.55 11.99 -35.93
C SER A 10 -29.93 12.55 -35.56
N ALA A 11 -30.69 11.79 -34.77
CA ALA A 11 -31.81 12.30 -33.96
C ALA A 11 -31.86 11.60 -32.59
N MET A 12 -31.36 12.29 -31.56
CA MET A 12 -31.85 12.26 -30.16
C MET A 12 -33.01 13.30 -30.05
N PRO A 13 -33.89 13.39 -29.00
CA PRO A 13 -33.54 13.27 -27.57
C PRO A 13 -34.63 12.90 -26.51
N SER A 14 -34.17 12.88 -25.24
CA SER A 14 -34.82 13.16 -23.93
C SER A 14 -35.97 12.26 -23.41
N SER A 15 -35.99 11.76 -22.16
CA SER A 15 -36.08 12.57 -20.93
C SER A 15 -36.06 11.69 -19.65
N MET A 16 -35.14 11.96 -18.70
CA MET A 16 -35.39 12.05 -17.25
C MET A 16 -34.05 12.07 -16.47
N PRO A 17 -33.69 13.18 -15.82
CA PRO A 17 -32.86 13.14 -14.62
C PRO A 17 -33.77 13.14 -13.38
N SER A 18 -33.78 12.02 -12.64
CA SER A 18 -34.31 12.04 -11.27
C SER A 18 -33.34 12.85 -10.41
N SER A 19 -33.88 13.90 -9.80
CA SER A 19 -33.16 14.74 -8.86
C SER A 19 -33.15 14.03 -7.50
N GLU A 20 -32.05 13.37 -7.17
CA GLU A 20 -31.77 12.96 -5.79
C GLU A 20 -30.46 13.60 -5.34
N PRO A 21 -30.48 14.63 -4.47
CA PRO A 21 -29.29 15.00 -3.72
C PRO A 21 -29.04 13.90 -2.69
N THR A 22 -28.07 13.04 -2.99
CA THR A 22 -27.50 12.07 -2.06
C THR A 22 -27.03 12.83 -0.82
N SER A 23 -27.62 12.51 0.34
CA SER A 23 -27.18 13.01 1.63
C SER A 23 -25.69 12.71 1.81
N GLU A 24 -24.94 13.80 1.88
CA GLU A 24 -23.54 13.96 2.21
C GLU A 24 -23.01 12.93 3.24
N PRO A 25 -21.93 12.19 2.96
CA PRO A 25 -21.24 11.46 4.02
C PRO A 25 -20.52 12.45 4.94
N SER A 26 -20.90 12.37 6.21
CA SER A 26 -20.38 13.16 7.33
C SER A 26 -18.85 13.22 7.34
N SER A 27 -18.31 14.44 7.23
CA SER A 27 -16.89 14.74 7.32
C SER A 27 -16.43 14.75 8.78
N MET A 28 -15.67 13.73 9.21
CA MET A 28 -14.80 13.81 10.38
C MET A 28 -13.44 13.19 10.02
N PRO A 29 -12.35 13.97 9.88
CA PRO A 29 -11.01 13.42 9.78
C PRO A 29 -10.50 13.07 11.19
N SER A 30 -10.90 11.91 11.71
CA SER A 30 -10.41 11.37 12.98
C SER A 30 -9.70 10.04 12.78
N SER A 31 -8.58 10.11 12.08
CA SER A 31 -7.48 9.15 12.16
C SER A 31 -6.39 9.67 11.27
N THR A 32 -5.16 9.81 11.75
CA THR A 32 -4.02 9.71 10.85
C THR A 32 -4.11 8.31 10.28
N ASP A 33 -4.75 8.16 9.12
CA ASP A 33 -4.88 6.89 8.40
C ASP A 33 -3.49 6.45 7.94
N CYS A 34 -2.75 5.91 8.90
CA CYS A 34 -1.55 5.18 8.59
C CYS A 34 -1.99 3.84 7.98
N THR A 35 -1.28 3.42 6.95
CA THR A 35 -1.49 2.15 6.26
C THR A 35 -0.55 1.12 6.87
N ILE A 36 -0.99 -0.13 7.02
CA ILE A 36 -0.07 -1.21 7.33
C ILE A 36 0.81 -1.42 6.09
N CYS A 37 2.11 -1.27 6.27
CA CYS A 37 3.09 -1.53 5.23
C CYS A 37 3.77 -2.87 5.47
N ASP A 38 3.79 -3.67 4.41
CA ASP A 38 4.47 -4.97 4.37
C ASP A 38 5.77 -4.89 3.58
N ASP A 39 6.64 -5.87 3.81
CA ASP A 39 7.87 -6.08 3.04
C ASP A 39 7.66 -7.13 1.93
N GLU A 40 6.66 -6.90 1.08
CA GLU A 40 6.41 -7.74 -0.08
C GLU A 40 7.61 -7.71 -1.04
N ARG A 41 8.22 -8.88 -1.23
CA ARG A 41 9.40 -9.07 -2.06
C ARG A 41 9.03 -9.23 -3.53
N THR A 42 9.91 -8.75 -4.42
CA THR A 42 9.79 -9.05 -5.86
C THR A 42 9.89 -10.56 -6.12
N PRO A 43 9.32 -11.09 -7.22
CA PRO A 43 9.50 -12.50 -7.59
C PRO A 43 10.97 -12.91 -7.68
N TRP A 44 11.82 -12.04 -8.27
CA TRP A 44 13.26 -12.28 -8.36
C TRP A 44 13.93 -12.35 -6.97
N MET A 45 13.52 -11.52 -6.02
CA MET A 45 14.04 -11.58 -4.64
C MET A 45 13.60 -12.86 -3.93
N LYS A 46 12.38 -13.34 -4.16
CA LYS A 46 11.88 -14.60 -3.59
C LYS A 46 12.71 -15.78 -4.11
N ASP A 47 12.97 -15.83 -5.42
CA ASP A 47 13.78 -16.86 -6.09
C ASP A 47 15.26 -16.86 -5.64
N ASN A 48 15.83 -15.67 -5.44
CA ASN A 48 17.26 -15.50 -5.11
C ASN A 48 17.54 -15.38 -3.60
N GLY A 49 16.55 -15.68 -2.75
CA GLY A 49 16.70 -15.61 -1.29
C GLY A 49 17.11 -14.23 -0.78
N LYS A 50 16.65 -13.16 -1.44
CA LYS A 50 16.92 -11.77 -1.06
C LYS A 50 15.77 -11.20 -0.25
N TYR A 51 16.07 -10.24 0.61
CA TYR A 51 15.14 -9.63 1.54
C TYR A 51 15.15 -8.11 1.44
N CYS A 52 14.04 -7.48 1.82
CA CYS A 52 13.83 -6.04 1.77
C CYS A 52 14.77 -5.26 2.70
N THR A 53 15.22 -5.91 3.78
CA THR A 53 16.22 -5.38 4.72
C THR A 53 17.62 -5.24 4.13
N ASN A 54 17.87 -5.74 2.92
CA ASN A 54 19.15 -5.53 2.26
C ASN A 54 19.25 -4.07 1.76
N PRO A 55 20.24 -3.29 2.23
CA PRO A 55 20.38 -1.86 1.91
C PRO A 55 20.56 -1.57 0.42
N PHE A 56 20.99 -2.57 -0.36
CA PHE A 56 21.04 -2.44 -1.81
C PHE A 56 19.66 -2.10 -2.41
N PHE A 57 18.58 -2.72 -1.93
CA PHE A 57 17.23 -2.49 -2.46
C PHE A 57 16.66 -1.15 -2.00
N THR A 58 16.85 -0.79 -0.73
CA THR A 58 16.39 0.49 -0.21
C THR A 58 17.08 1.66 -0.90
N ASN A 59 18.38 1.56 -1.16
CA ASN A 59 19.16 2.64 -1.77
C ASN A 59 19.01 2.75 -3.29
N ASN A 60 18.66 1.68 -4.01
CA ASN A 60 18.68 1.67 -5.49
C ASN A 60 17.32 1.45 -6.15
N PHE A 61 16.32 0.95 -5.42
CA PHE A 61 15.06 0.51 -6.03
C PHE A 61 13.86 1.32 -5.58
N CYS A 62 13.42 1.22 -4.31
CA CYS A 62 12.22 1.84 -3.72
C CYS A 62 11.50 2.91 -4.59
N ASN A 63 11.61 4.19 -4.23
CA ASN A 63 11.04 5.29 -5.00
C ASN A 63 11.85 5.66 -6.27
N LYS A 64 12.96 4.96 -6.53
CA LYS A 64 13.90 5.22 -7.64
C LYS A 64 13.56 4.47 -8.91
N LYS A 65 12.83 3.35 -8.82
CA LYS A 65 12.41 2.52 -9.95
C LYS A 65 10.90 2.57 -10.08
N GLN A 66 10.41 2.94 -11.27
CA GLN A 66 8.97 3.06 -11.52
C GLN A 66 8.23 1.74 -11.28
N TYR A 67 8.81 0.61 -11.70
CA TYR A 67 8.24 -0.71 -11.42
C TYR A 67 8.09 -0.97 -9.91
N TRP A 68 9.02 -0.52 -9.08
CA TRP A 68 8.92 -0.65 -7.61
C TRP A 68 7.88 0.28 -7.03
N LYS A 69 7.79 1.52 -7.50
CA LYS A 69 6.73 2.47 -7.12
C LYS A 69 5.33 1.94 -7.42
N ASN A 70 5.14 1.39 -8.61
CA ASN A 70 3.83 0.92 -9.06
C ASN A 70 3.35 -0.32 -8.29
N ASN A 71 4.29 -1.17 -7.83
CA ASN A 71 3.97 -2.41 -7.11
C ASN A 71 4.21 -2.32 -5.60
N LYS A 72 4.76 -1.20 -5.11
CA LYS A 72 5.08 -0.93 -3.71
C LYS A 72 5.89 -2.06 -3.02
N PHE A 73 6.91 -2.58 -3.70
CA PHE A 73 7.77 -3.64 -3.12
C PHE A 73 8.53 -3.13 -1.90
N CYS A 74 8.74 -3.98 -0.91
CA CYS A 74 9.49 -3.62 0.29
C CYS A 74 8.97 -2.34 0.96
N ARG A 75 7.64 -2.14 0.97
CA ARG A 75 6.98 -0.90 1.39
C ARG A 75 7.44 -0.44 2.77
N ARG A 76 7.51 -1.36 3.72
CA ARG A 76 7.99 -1.10 5.09
C ARG A 76 9.45 -0.69 5.11
N SER A 77 10.35 -1.55 4.63
CA SER A 77 11.80 -1.29 4.62
C SER A 77 12.14 0.00 3.85
N CYS A 78 11.43 0.30 2.77
CA CYS A 78 11.58 1.55 2.02
C CYS A 78 11.16 2.77 2.85
N TYR A 79 10.05 2.68 3.57
CA TYR A 79 9.56 3.75 4.44
C TYR A 79 10.52 4.02 5.60
N ASP A 80 10.95 2.97 6.30
CA ASP A 80 11.88 3.06 7.43
C ASP A 80 13.24 3.64 7.01
N ALA A 81 13.67 3.37 5.77
CA ALA A 81 14.88 3.93 5.18
C ALA A 81 14.72 5.36 4.64
N GLY A 82 13.54 5.98 4.72
CA GLY A 82 13.26 7.32 4.19
C GLY A 82 13.09 7.38 2.66
N TYR A 83 12.97 6.22 2.00
CA TYR A 83 12.74 6.08 0.56
C TYR A 83 11.34 5.55 0.23
N GLY A 84 10.40 5.76 1.15
CA GLY A 84 9.01 5.34 1.04
C GLY A 84 8.30 5.85 -0.22
N TYR A 85 7.14 5.29 -0.49
CA TYR A 85 6.34 5.62 -1.65
C TYR A 85 5.41 6.80 -1.38
N ALA A 86 5.14 7.62 -2.39
CA ALA A 86 4.35 8.82 -2.24
C ALA A 86 2.94 8.50 -1.73
N GLY A 87 2.51 9.22 -0.68
CA GLY A 87 1.21 9.03 -0.04
C GLY A 87 1.12 7.86 0.94
N ASP A 88 2.19 7.06 1.09
CA ASP A 88 2.23 6.01 2.09
C ASP A 88 2.71 6.57 3.43
N VAL A 89 1.86 6.46 4.45
CA VAL A 89 2.22 6.69 5.84
C VAL A 89 2.15 5.36 6.54
N CYS A 90 3.28 4.68 6.72
CA CYS A 90 3.25 3.37 7.33
C CYS A 90 2.98 3.50 8.83
N CYS A 91 2.00 2.75 9.37
CA CYS A 91 1.85 2.67 10.81
C CYS A 91 3.11 2.04 11.39
N ASP A 92 3.70 2.59 12.43
CA ASP A 92 4.51 1.76 13.32
C ASP A 92 3.57 0.64 13.76
N GLN A 93 3.81 -0.59 13.28
CA GLN A 93 2.98 -1.71 13.72
C GLN A 93 3.02 -1.65 15.25
N PRO A 94 1.88 -1.74 15.96
CA PRO A 94 1.96 -2.11 17.35
C PRO A 94 2.67 -3.47 17.32
N SER A 95 3.93 -3.47 17.76
CA SER A 95 4.69 -4.67 18.05
C SER A 95 3.70 -5.61 18.72
N SER A 96 3.45 -6.76 18.11
CA SER A 96 2.71 -7.85 18.74
C SER A 96 3.55 -8.39 19.90
N GLU A 97 3.83 -7.54 20.90
CA GLU A 97 4.12 -7.96 22.25
C GLU A 97 2.77 -8.26 22.90
N PRO A 98 2.41 -9.52 23.17
CA PRO A 98 1.98 -9.79 24.52
C PRO A 98 3.19 -9.48 25.41
N SER A 99 3.22 -8.30 26.04
CA SER A 99 4.13 -7.96 27.15
C SER A 99 3.81 -8.82 28.38
N SER A 100 3.91 -10.13 28.22
CA SER A 100 3.65 -11.17 29.21
C SER A 100 4.69 -12.28 29.08
N MET A 101 5.97 -11.92 29.03
CA MET A 101 6.97 -12.76 29.69
C MET A 101 7.64 -11.89 30.74
N PRO A 102 7.26 -12.00 32.02
CA PRO A 102 8.15 -11.52 33.06
C PRO A 102 9.48 -12.24 32.88
N SER A 103 10.55 -11.45 32.97
CA SER A 103 11.89 -11.91 33.28
C SER A 103 11.81 -13.01 34.34
N SER A 104 11.97 -14.28 33.94
CA SER A 104 12.27 -15.35 34.90
C SER A 104 13.75 -15.25 35.26
N THR A 105 14.07 -14.17 35.99
CA THR A 105 15.06 -14.26 37.06
C THR A 105 14.41 -15.07 38.17
N ASP A 106 14.60 -16.38 38.14
CA ASP A 106 14.80 -17.16 39.36
C ASP A 106 15.34 -18.54 39.00
N CYS A 107 16.67 -18.66 38.95
CA CYS A 107 17.34 -19.92 39.19
C CYS A 107 17.79 -19.91 40.65
N THR A 108 16.83 -19.92 41.58
CA THR A 108 17.14 -20.06 43.01
C THR A 108 16.44 -21.31 43.54
N ILE A 109 17.25 -22.33 43.83
CA ILE A 109 16.96 -23.50 44.68
C ILE A 109 16.30 -24.69 43.97
N CYS A 110 17.14 -25.65 43.57
CA CYS A 110 17.02 -27.01 44.10
C CYS A 110 18.38 -27.35 44.73
N ASP A 111 18.50 -27.10 46.04
CA ASP A 111 19.59 -27.60 46.87
C ASP A 111 19.41 -29.13 47.05
N ASP A 112 20.53 -29.84 46.91
CA ASP A 112 20.88 -31.23 47.31
C ASP A 112 19.91 -32.39 47.00
#